data_AF-A0A920VX27-F1
#
_entry.id   AF-A0A920VX27-F1
#
_cell.length_a   1.000
_cell.length_b   1.000
_cell.length_c   1.000
_cell.angle_alpha   90.00
_cell.angle_beta   90.00
_cell.angle_gamma   90.00
#
_symmetry.space_group_name_H-M   'P 1'
#
loop_
_entity.id
_entity.type
_entity.pdbx_description
1 polymer ?
#
loop_
_entity_poly.entity_id
_entity_poly.type
_entity_poly.pdbx_seq_one_letter_code
_entity_poly.pdbx_strand_id
1 'polypeptide(L)'
;MFTLLRFSPLCQNIIKCCNQSGLDVEDIVLNPFVSSQAALSPDEQEVEWYGFDMGRYNRRHYLFRRSIVHTAVLALGGNHLTHDIPIGLGAPFMKQKKLNKFLVWRCPPW
;
A
#
# COMPACT_ATOMS: atom_id res chain seq x y z
N MET A 1 -6.01 18.29 -1.98
CA MET A 1 -6.54 16.96 -1.59
C MET A 1 -5.67 16.25 -0.55
N PHE A 2 -4.34 16.39 -0.56
CA PHE A 2 -3.45 15.76 0.46
C PHE A 2 -3.41 16.50 1.81
N THR A 3 -3.61 17.82 1.83
CA THR A 3 -3.58 18.66 3.04
C THR A 3 -4.62 18.26 4.11
N LEU A 4 -5.72 17.61 3.72
CA LEU A 4 -6.76 17.18 4.67
C LEU A 4 -6.30 15.99 5.55
N LEU A 5 -5.34 15.18 5.10
CA LEU A 5 -4.83 14.05 5.90
C LEU A 5 -4.10 14.52 7.15
N ARG A 6 -3.45 15.69 7.12
CA ARG A 6 -2.79 16.30 8.30
C ARG A 6 -3.74 16.55 9.47
N PHE A 7 -5.05 16.70 9.22
CA PHE A 7 -6.04 16.95 10.27
C PHE A 7 -6.55 15.67 10.95
N SER A 8 -6.18 14.48 10.47
CA SER A 8 -6.51 13.23 11.14
C SER A 8 -5.70 13.05 12.43
N PRO A 9 -6.31 12.69 13.56
CA PRO A 9 -5.60 12.41 14.81
C PRO A 9 -4.53 11.33 14.66
N LEU A 10 -4.78 10.32 13.81
CA LEU A 10 -3.80 9.27 13.49
C LEU A 10 -2.56 9.85 12.81
N CYS A 11 -2.75 10.75 11.85
CA CYS A 11 -1.65 11.39 11.13
C CYS A 11 -0.85 12.31 12.06
N GLN A 12 -1.52 13.06 12.94
CA GLN A 12 -0.86 13.91 13.93
C GLN A 12 0.00 13.10 14.90
N ASN A 13 -0.46 11.91 15.30
CA ASN A 13 0.33 11.03 16.16
C ASN A 13 1.62 10.56 15.45
N ILE A 14 1.53 10.20 14.17
CA ILE A 14 2.71 9.80 13.38
C ILE A 14 3.68 10.98 13.26
N ILE A 15 3.19 12.20 12.94
CA ILE A 15 4.02 13.40 12.85
C ILE A 15 4.75 13.67 14.17
N LYS A 16 4.03 13.61 15.31
CA LYS A 16 4.63 13.81 16.64
C LYS A 16 5.74 12.80 16.91
N CYS A 17 5.54 11.52 16.60
CA CYS A 17 6.56 10.48 16.79
C CYS A 17 7.81 10.71 15.93
N CYS A 18 7.64 11.13 14.67
CA CYS A 18 8.75 11.48 13.79
C CYS A 18 9.53 12.68 14.33
N ASN A 19 8.83 13.75 14.73
CA ASN A 19 9.45 14.95 15.28
C ASN A 19 10.20 14.67 16.59
N GLN A 20 9.66 13.81 17.46
CA GLN A 20 10.34 13.36 18.69
C GLN A 20 11.60 12.55 18.40
N SER A 21 11.68 11.93 17.22
CA SER A 21 12.87 11.21 16.75
C SER A 21 13.89 12.14 16.05
N GLY A 22 13.64 13.46 16.03
CA GLY A 22 14.50 14.45 15.38
C GLY A 22 14.33 14.55 13.86
N LEU A 23 13.27 13.96 13.30
CA LEU A 23 12.94 14.05 11.88
C LEU A 23 11.84 15.09 11.67
N ASP A 24 12.04 16.02 10.74
CA ASP A 24 10.98 16.95 10.34
C ASP A 24 10.11 16.35 9.24
N VAL A 25 8.79 16.42 9.40
CA VAL A 25 7.83 15.83 8.46
C VAL A 25 7.28 16.91 7.54
N GLU A 26 7.74 16.88 6.28
CA GLU A 26 7.29 17.81 5.24
C GLU A 26 5.80 17.59 4.90
N ASP A 27 5.43 16.41 4.42
CA ASP A 27 4.05 16.09 4.05
C ASP A 27 3.65 14.63 4.24
N ILE A 28 2.33 14.39 4.30
CA ILE A 28 1.72 13.06 4.34
C ILE A 28 0.96 12.81 3.04
N VAL A 29 1.36 11.77 2.35
CA VAL A 29 0.83 11.38 1.04
C VAL A 29 0.11 10.03 1.13
N LEU A 30 -0.89 9.83 0.26
CA LEU A 30 -1.61 8.56 0.19
C LEU A 30 -0.70 7.47 -0.37
N ASN A 31 -0.62 6.34 0.34
CA ASN A 31 0.15 5.17 -0.11
C ASN A 31 -0.11 4.75 -1.57
N PRO A 32 -1.37 4.61 -2.06
CA PRO A 32 -1.60 4.23 -3.47
C PRO A 32 -1.02 5.23 -4.48
N PHE A 33 -0.96 6.52 -4.14
CA PHE A 33 -0.39 7.56 -4.99
C PHE A 33 1.14 7.51 -5.05
N VAL A 34 1.80 7.20 -3.93
CA VAL A 34 3.27 7.04 -3.91
C VAL A 34 3.65 5.72 -4.57
N SER A 35 2.89 4.66 -4.31
CA SER A 35 3.15 3.33 -4.87
C SER A 35 3.04 3.35 -6.40
N SER A 36 2.09 4.09 -6.97
CA SER A 36 2.01 4.24 -8.43
C SER A 36 3.20 5.04 -8.98
N GLN A 37 3.61 6.12 -8.30
CA GLN A 37 4.79 6.88 -8.72
C GLN A 37 6.09 6.09 -8.67
N ALA A 38 6.22 5.19 -7.70
CA ALA A 38 7.41 4.35 -7.57
C ALA A 38 7.43 3.18 -8.58
N ALA A 39 6.28 2.69 -9.02
CA ALA A 39 6.16 1.48 -9.82
C ALA A 39 5.89 1.73 -11.32
N LEU A 40 5.28 2.87 -11.68
CA LEU A 40 4.84 3.18 -13.04
C LEU A 40 5.68 4.29 -13.67
N SER A 41 6.00 4.14 -14.95
CA SER A 41 6.55 5.23 -15.76
C SER A 41 5.53 6.36 -15.95
N PRO A 42 5.95 7.58 -16.33
CA PRO A 42 5.03 8.68 -16.59
C PRO A 42 3.92 8.32 -17.59
N ASP A 43 4.28 7.64 -18.68
CA ASP A 43 3.33 7.19 -19.70
C ASP A 43 2.29 6.20 -19.15
N GLU A 44 2.70 5.31 -18.24
CA GLU A 44 1.80 4.35 -17.59
C GLU A 44 0.86 5.01 -16.57
N GLN A 45 1.22 6.18 -16.04
CA GLN A 45 0.35 6.92 -15.11
C GLN A 45 -0.76 7.69 -15.83
N GLU A 46 -0.58 7.99 -17.12
CA GLU A 46 -1.58 8.70 -17.92
C GLU A 46 -2.77 7.81 -18.32
N VAL A 47 -2.53 6.50 -18.42
CA VAL A 47 -3.57 5.50 -18.71
C VAL A 47 -4.26 4.99 -17.46
N GLU A 48 -5.39 4.31 -17.64
CA GLU A 48 -6.11 3.66 -16.55
C GLU A 48 -5.36 2.43 -16.06
N TRP A 49 -5.19 2.33 -14.75
CA TRP A 49 -4.45 1.23 -14.16
C TRP A 49 -5.10 0.77 -12.86
N TYR A 50 -4.88 -0.52 -12.56
CA TYR A 50 -5.37 -1.15 -11.35
C TYR A 50 -4.17 -1.64 -10.52
N GLY A 51 -4.06 -1.09 -9.32
CA GLY A 51 -2.98 -1.42 -8.41
C GLY A 51 -3.43 -2.35 -7.31
N PHE A 52 -2.55 -3.28 -6.95
CA PHE A 52 -2.70 -4.08 -5.76
C PHE A 52 -1.48 -3.99 -4.85
N ASP A 53 -1.73 -3.54 -3.62
CA ASP A 53 -0.76 -3.47 -2.55
C ASP A 53 -1.04 -4.57 -1.51
N MET A 54 -0.07 -5.47 -1.36
CA MET A 54 -0.08 -6.50 -0.33
C MET A 54 0.73 -6.05 0.88
N GLY A 55 0.06 -5.36 1.79
CA GLY A 55 0.59 -5.06 3.10
C GLY A 55 0.61 -6.28 4.03
N ARG A 56 1.41 -6.21 5.09
CA ARG A 56 1.51 -7.29 6.09
C ARG A 56 0.18 -7.63 6.75
N TYR A 57 -0.68 -6.64 6.99
CA TYR A 57 -1.93 -6.83 7.72
C TYR A 57 -3.17 -6.71 6.82
N ASN A 58 -3.08 -5.99 5.73
CA ASN A 58 -4.19 -5.71 4.86
C ASN A 58 -3.74 -5.73 3.40
N ARG A 59 -4.65 -6.13 2.54
CA ARG A 59 -4.47 -6.05 1.11
C ARG A 59 -5.33 -4.92 0.59
N ARG A 60 -4.75 -4.03 -0.22
CA ARG A 60 -5.43 -2.84 -0.74
C ARG A 60 -5.43 -2.88 -2.25
N HIS A 61 -6.61 -2.74 -2.82
CA HIS A 61 -6.78 -2.61 -4.25
C HIS A 61 -7.23 -1.18 -4.57
N TYR A 62 -6.73 -0.64 -5.66
CA TYR A 62 -7.02 0.73 -6.06
C TYR A 62 -7.17 0.82 -7.58
N LEU A 63 -8.22 1.51 -8.02
CA LEU A 63 -8.47 1.84 -9.43
C LEU A 63 -8.14 3.31 -9.64
N PHE A 64 -7.31 3.59 -10.64
CA PHE A 64 -6.89 4.93 -10.97
C PHE A 64 -7.26 5.30 -12.40
N ARG A 65 -7.84 6.49 -12.56
CA ARG A 65 -8.20 7.10 -13.84
C ARG A 65 -7.98 8.61 -13.73
N ARG A 66 -6.76 9.09 -14.02
CA ARG A 66 -6.28 10.47 -13.77
C ARG A 66 -6.30 10.92 -12.29
N SER A 67 -7.11 10.30 -11.45
CA SER A 67 -7.17 10.39 -10.00
C SER A 67 -7.57 9.03 -9.43
N ILE A 68 -7.45 8.86 -8.11
CA ILE A 68 -7.90 7.65 -7.42
C ILE A 68 -9.43 7.61 -7.47
N VAL A 69 -9.98 6.64 -8.20
CA VAL A 69 -11.45 6.48 -8.37
C VAL A 69 -12.02 5.60 -7.27
N HIS A 70 -11.29 4.55 -6.89
CA HIS A 70 -11.75 3.58 -5.92
C HIS A 70 -10.58 3.05 -5.10
N THR A 71 -10.82 2.85 -3.80
CA THR A 71 -9.93 2.13 -2.91
C THR A 71 -10.74 1.15 -2.08
N ALA A 72 -10.37 -0.12 -2.14
CA ALA A 72 -10.93 -1.15 -1.27
C ALA A 72 -9.82 -1.78 -0.44
N VAL A 73 -10.15 -2.10 0.80
CA VAL A 73 -9.27 -2.86 1.69
C VAL A 73 -9.89 -4.22 1.91
N LEU A 74 -9.20 -5.25 1.44
CA LEU A 74 -9.50 -6.62 1.78
C LEU A 74 -8.75 -6.96 3.06
N ALA A 75 -9.49 -7.23 4.14
CA ALA A 75 -8.93 -7.61 5.43
C ALA A 75 -8.36 -9.05 5.45
N LEU A 76 -7.83 -9.52 4.31
CA LEU A 76 -7.11 -10.79 4.18
C LEU A 76 -5.60 -10.52 4.21
N GLY A 77 -5.10 -10.19 5.41
CA GLY A 77 -3.70 -9.82 5.63
C GLY A 77 -2.69 -10.95 5.43
N GLY A 78 -1.42 -10.57 5.41
CA GLY A 78 -0.29 -11.49 5.53
C GLY A 78 -0.34 -12.35 6.78
N ASN A 79 -1.02 -11.96 7.87
CA ASN A 79 -1.20 -12.85 9.03
C ASN A 79 -1.96 -14.15 8.72
N HIS A 80 -2.95 -14.12 7.81
CA HIS A 80 -3.65 -15.33 7.38
C HIS A 80 -2.73 -16.19 6.50
N LEU A 81 -2.01 -15.57 5.55
CA LEU A 81 -0.99 -16.25 4.76
C LEU A 81 0.14 -16.83 5.62
N THR A 82 0.59 -16.09 6.64
CA THR A 82 1.68 -16.49 7.54
C THR A 82 1.27 -17.66 8.43
N HIS A 83 -0.02 -17.80 8.75
CA HIS A 83 -0.54 -18.93 9.49
C HIS A 83 -0.81 -20.15 8.60
N ASP A 84 -1.35 -19.94 7.39
CA ASP A 84 -1.85 -21.03 6.55
C ASP A 84 -0.74 -21.67 5.68
N ILE A 85 0.25 -20.88 5.25
CA ILE A 85 1.38 -21.37 4.42
C ILE A 85 2.25 -22.42 5.17
N PRO A 86 2.66 -22.21 6.44
CA PRO A 86 3.42 -23.22 7.21
C PRO A 86 2.67 -24.54 7.37
N ILE A 87 1.35 -24.47 7.59
CA ILE A 87 0.49 -25.64 7.81
C ILE A 87 0.39 -26.45 6.50
N GLY A 88 0.25 -25.78 5.36
CA GLY A 88 0.22 -26.44 4.05
C GLY A 88 1.57 -26.98 3.55
N LEU A 89 2.69 -26.42 4.00
CA LEU A 89 4.05 -26.78 3.55
C LEU A 89 4.88 -27.57 4.58
N GLY A 90 4.34 -27.86 5.77
CA GLY A 90 5.07 -28.54 6.84
C GLY A 90 6.32 -27.80 7.33
N ALA A 91 6.40 -26.49 7.12
CA ALA A 91 7.59 -25.69 7.40
C ALA A 91 7.50 -24.99 8.77
N PRO A 92 8.57 -24.94 9.58
CA PRO A 92 8.56 -24.20 10.84
C PRO A 92 8.39 -22.69 10.61
N PHE A 93 7.55 -22.06 11.45
CA PHE A 93 7.05 -20.68 11.35
C PHE A 93 8.13 -19.59 11.12
N MET A 94 9.38 -19.87 11.49
CA MET A 94 10.49 -18.93 11.54
C MET A 94 11.08 -18.54 10.16
N LYS A 95 10.69 -19.21 9.06
CA LYS A 95 11.33 -19.05 7.74
C LYS A 95 10.56 -18.16 6.74
N GLN A 96 9.68 -17.27 7.20
CA GLN A 96 8.99 -16.32 6.32
C GLN A 96 9.69 -14.97 6.30
N LYS A 97 10.67 -14.83 5.41
CA LYS A 97 11.18 -13.52 4.98
C LYS A 97 11.15 -13.45 3.46
N LYS A 98 10.55 -12.37 2.97
CA LYS A 98 10.49 -11.89 1.56
C LYS A 98 9.44 -12.54 0.66
N LEU A 99 8.19 -12.11 0.79
CA LEU A 99 7.20 -12.17 -0.30
C LEU A 99 6.22 -10.99 -0.20
N ASN A 100 6.76 -9.76 -0.16
CA ASN A 100 5.95 -8.56 -0.37
C ASN A 100 6.31 -8.02 -1.76
N LYS A 101 5.69 -8.57 -2.80
CA LYS A 101 5.76 -8.01 -4.16
C LYS A 101 4.54 -7.12 -4.37
N PHE A 102 4.78 -5.86 -4.67
CA PHE A 102 3.77 -4.97 -5.25
C PHE A 102 3.46 -5.49 -6.66
N LEU A 103 2.18 -5.65 -6.98
CA LEU A 103 1.74 -6.09 -8.30
C LEU A 103 0.81 -5.01 -8.84
N VAL A 104 1.27 -4.31 -9.87
CA VAL A 104 0.44 -3.37 -10.62
C VAL A 104 0.02 -4.07 -11.90
N TRP A 105 -1.28 -4.16 -12.15
CA TRP A 105 -1.81 -4.80 -13.34
C TRP A 105 -2.43 -3.75 -14.25
N ARG A 106 -2.00 -3.74 -15.51
CA ARG A 106 -2.61 -2.88 -16.53
C ARG A 106 -3.96 -3.48 -16.90
N CYS A 107 -5.04 -2.72 -16.74
CA CYS A 107 -6.33 -3.12 -17.28
C CYS A 107 -6.29 -2.90 -18.80
N PRO A 108 -6.52 -3.91 -19.64
CA PRO A 108 -6.65 -3.71 -21.08
C PRO A 108 -7.78 -2.72 -21.39
N PRO A 109 -7.62 -1.84 -22.39
CA PRO A 109 -8.73 -1.05 -22.89
C PRO A 109 -9.69 -1.99 -23.63
N TRP A 110 -10.89 -2.20 -23.09
CA TRP A 110 -12.02 -2.77 -23.81
C TRP A 110 -12.92 -1.61 -24.27
#